data_AF-A0AAX6BDK4-F1
#
_entry.id   AF-A0AAX6BDK4-F1
#
_cell.length_a   1.000
_cell.length_b   1.000
_cell.length_c   1.000
_cell.angle_alpha   90.00
_cell.angle_beta   90.00
_cell.angle_gamma   90.00
#
_symmetry.space_group_name_H-M   'P 1'
#
loop_
_entity.id
_entity.type
_entity.pdbx_description
1 polymer ?
#
loop_
_entity_poly.entity_id
_entity_poly.type
_entity_poly.pdbx_seq_one_letter_code
_entity_poly.pdbx_strand_id
1 'polypeptide(L)'
;MNKDIQLYCNFDGEGNIIEIYTGQNIIPTRTYDHFEMIDKQTEVNLDKFHVVDGKLVQIEGTTLIQVGNIKLTTEQELEEVKKKLAEMQELLAKYPIPSEPSAETYNSTE
;
A
#
# COMPACT_ATOMS: atom_id res chain seq x y z
N MET A 1 11.22 13.16 -1.47
CA MET A 1 10.24 12.29 -2.17
C MET A 1 10.22 12.76 -3.61
N ASN A 2 10.20 11.83 -4.57
CA ASN A 2 10.15 12.19 -5.98
C ASN A 2 8.69 12.45 -6.35
N LYS A 3 8.41 13.66 -6.84
CA LYS A 3 7.13 14.00 -7.45
C LYS A 3 7.08 13.38 -8.84
N ASP A 4 6.74 12.10 -8.91
CA ASP A 4 6.67 11.32 -10.15
C ASP A 4 5.23 10.99 -10.59
N ILE A 5 4.23 11.38 -9.80
CA ILE A 5 2.83 11.11 -10.06
C ILE A 5 2.17 12.35 -10.64
N GLN A 6 1.50 12.17 -11.78
CA GLN A 6 0.69 13.20 -12.40
C GLN A 6 -0.71 13.14 -11.78
N LEU A 7 -1.14 14.26 -11.19
CA LEU A 7 -2.51 14.45 -10.70
C LEU A 7 -3.25 15.34 -11.68
N TYR A 8 -4.36 14.84 -12.19
CA TYR A 8 -5.37 15.60 -12.89
C TYR A 8 -6.63 15.59 -12.05
N CYS A 9 -7.22 16.76 -11.79
CA CYS A 9 -8.46 16.80 -11.05
C CYS A 9 -9.37 17.93 -11.52
N ASN A 10 -10.67 17.69 -11.37
CA ASN A 10 -11.72 18.69 -11.53
C ASN A 10 -12.25 19.03 -10.15
N PHE A 11 -12.52 20.30 -9.91
CA PHE A 11 -13.03 20.81 -8.65
C PHE A 11 -14.27 21.66 -8.89
N ASP A 12 -15.18 21.67 -7.91
CA ASP A 12 -16.36 22.52 -7.94
C ASP A 12 -16.02 23.97 -7.55
N GLY A 13 -16.98 24.90 -7.63
CA GLY A 13 -16.78 26.32 -7.29
C GLY A 13 -16.35 26.57 -5.83
N GLU A 14 -16.51 25.57 -4.96
CA GLU A 14 -16.04 25.59 -3.57
C GLU A 14 -14.62 25.02 -3.38
N GLY A 15 -13.95 24.55 -4.44
CA GLY A 15 -12.62 23.93 -4.38
C GLY A 15 -12.61 22.45 -3.97
N ASN A 16 -13.80 21.85 -3.84
CA ASN A 16 -13.98 20.42 -3.57
C ASN A 16 -13.68 19.61 -4.82
N ILE A 17 -12.82 18.61 -4.71
CA ILE A 17 -12.44 17.76 -5.84
C ILE A 17 -13.61 16.81 -6.18
N ILE A 18 -14.13 16.92 -7.40
CA ILE A 18 -15.25 16.11 -7.90
C ILE A 18 -14.78 14.94 -8.76
N GLU A 19 -13.64 15.06 -9.43
CA GLU A 19 -13.07 14.02 -10.27
C GLU A 19 -11.55 14.01 -10.12
N ILE A 20 -10.98 12.81 -9.96
CA ILE A 20 -9.55 12.59 -9.77
C ILE A 20 -9.07 11.58 -10.80
N TYR A 21 -7.96 11.91 -11.44
CA TYR A 21 -7.24 11.00 -12.31
C TYR A 21 -5.74 11.12 -12.03
N THR A 22 -5.20 10.08 -11.39
CA THR A 22 -3.80 10.01 -10.98
C THR A 22 -3.08 8.85 -11.64
N GLY A 23 -1.78 9.01 -11.89
CA GLY A 23 -0.92 7.92 -12.32
C GLY A 23 0.48 8.38 -12.69
N GLN A 24 1.36 7.41 -12.91
CA GLN A 24 2.71 7.65 -13.44
C GLN A 24 2.68 7.50 -14.95
N ASN A 25 3.18 8.50 -15.69
CA ASN A 25 3.19 8.52 -17.17
C ASN A 25 1.80 8.35 -17.80
N ILE A 26 0.81 9.08 -17.28
CA ILE A 26 -0.55 9.08 -17.82
C ILE A 26 -0.78 10.28 -18.74
N ILE A 27 -1.56 10.06 -19.80
CA ILE A 27 -2.03 11.12 -20.70
C ILE A 27 -3.55 11.14 -20.57
N PRO A 28 -4.14 12.20 -19.99
CA PRO A 28 -5.58 12.28 -19.87
C PRO A 28 -6.22 12.37 -21.26
N THR A 29 -7.26 11.58 -21.50
CA THR A 29 -8.05 11.63 -22.74
C THR A 29 -9.17 12.67 -22.69
N ARG A 30 -9.34 13.31 -21.53
CA ARG A 30 -10.32 14.36 -21.25
C ARG A 30 -9.59 15.59 -20.71
N THR A 31 -10.21 16.75 -20.82
CA THR A 31 -9.69 17.98 -20.24
C THR A 31 -9.98 18.00 -18.74
N TYR A 32 -8.99 18.42 -17.96
CA TYR A 32 -9.12 18.63 -16.52
C TYR A 32 -8.83 20.10 -16.19
N ASP A 33 -9.49 20.64 -15.16
CA ASP A 33 -9.31 22.02 -14.70
C ASP A 33 -7.97 22.23 -13.99
N HIS A 34 -7.46 21.22 -13.29
CA HIS A 34 -6.19 21.31 -12.57
C HIS A 34 -5.23 20.16 -12.90
N PHE A 35 -3.95 20.51 -13.05
CA PHE A 35 -2.83 19.59 -13.20
C PHE A 35 -1.70 19.95 -12.25
N GLU A 36 -1.24 18.98 -11.48
CA GLU A 36 -0.08 19.13 -10.60
C GLU A 36 0.73 17.83 -10.51
N MET A 37 2.04 17.95 -10.31
CA MET A 37 2.89 16.81 -10.00
C MET A 37 2.96 16.61 -8.49
N ILE A 38 2.56 15.42 -8.04
CA ILE A 38 2.47 15.06 -6.63
C ILE A 38 3.34 13.85 -6.30
N ASP A 39 3.59 13.67 -5.01
CA ASP A 39 4.24 12.47 -4.48
C ASP A 39 3.20 11.38 -4.18
N LYS A 40 3.65 10.13 -4.07
CA LYS A 40 2.80 8.99 -3.67
C LYS A 40 2.09 9.19 -2.33
N GLN A 41 2.70 9.94 -1.41
CA GLN A 41 2.07 10.29 -0.14
C GLN A 41 0.86 11.20 -0.34
N THR A 42 0.96 12.16 -1.25
CA THR A 42 -0.15 13.05 -1.56
C THR A 42 -1.27 12.28 -2.23
N GLU A 43 -0.95 11.36 -3.17
CA GLU A 43 -1.93 10.53 -3.88
C GLU A 43 -2.87 9.77 -2.94
N VAL A 44 -2.31 9.06 -1.95
CA VAL A 44 -3.13 8.30 -0.98
C VAL A 44 -3.89 9.19 0.00
N ASN A 45 -3.52 10.46 0.12
CA ASN A 45 -4.17 11.41 1.01
C ASN A 45 -5.00 12.44 0.25
N LEU A 46 -5.26 12.30 -1.06
CA LEU A 46 -6.00 13.29 -1.86
C LEU A 46 -7.36 13.67 -1.27
N ASP A 47 -8.01 12.74 -0.58
CA ASP A 47 -9.24 12.96 0.21
C ASP A 47 -9.12 14.06 1.29
N LYS A 48 -7.90 14.39 1.70
CA LYS A 48 -7.57 15.40 2.72
C LYS A 48 -7.05 16.70 2.12
N PHE A 49 -7.14 16.87 0.80
CA PHE A 49 -6.72 18.07 0.09
C PHE A 49 -7.88 18.68 -0.69
N HIS A 50 -7.91 20.00 -0.76
CA HIS A 50 -8.80 20.77 -1.62
C HIS A 50 -7.98 21.59 -2.62
N VAL A 51 -8.58 21.90 -3.76
CA VAL A 51 -7.93 22.78 -4.75
C VAL A 51 -8.39 24.22 -4.46
N VAL A 52 -7.47 25.06 -3.99
CA VAL A 52 -7.74 26.48 -3.72
C VAL A 52 -6.79 27.31 -4.58
N ASP A 53 -7.34 28.22 -5.40
CA ASP A 53 -6.58 29.09 -6.31
C ASP A 53 -5.67 28.30 -7.28
N GLY A 54 -6.14 27.13 -7.73
CA GLY A 54 -5.37 26.26 -8.61
C GLY A 54 -4.13 25.65 -7.94
N LYS A 55 -4.16 25.46 -6.62
CA LYS A 55 -3.13 24.74 -5.86
C LYS A 55 -3.78 23.74 -4.92
N LEU A 56 -3.12 22.59 -4.75
CA LEU A 56 -3.52 21.63 -3.74
C LEU A 56 -3.20 22.16 -2.34
N VAL A 57 -4.22 22.42 -1.54
CA VAL A 57 -4.12 22.87 -0.16
C VAL A 57 -4.62 21.77 0.75
N GLN A 58 -3.79 21.37 1.72
CA GLN A 58 -4.19 20.41 2.72
C GLN A 58 -5.25 21.02 3.65
N ILE A 59 -6.30 20.27 3.95
CA ILE A 59 -7.34 20.68 4.89
C ILE A 59 -6.74 20.76 6.30
N GLU A 60 -6.87 21.90 6.97
CA GLU A 60 -6.40 22.08 8.34
C GLU A 60 -7.06 21.06 9.29
N GLY A 61 -6.25 20.40 10.13
CA GLY A 61 -6.71 19.38 11.08
C GLY A 61 -6.69 17.94 10.55
N THR A 62 -6.21 17.71 9.32
CA THR A 62 -6.08 16.35 8.77
C THR A 62 -4.71 15.73 9.05
N THR A 63 -4.70 14.50 9.58
CA THR A 63 -3.46 13.71 9.73
C THR A 63 -3.12 13.04 8.39
N LEU A 64 -2.01 13.41 7.75
CA LEU A 64 -1.54 12.73 6.55
C LEU A 64 -1.04 11.32 6.90
N ILE A 65 -1.48 10.32 6.13
CA ILE A 65 -0.89 8.98 6.16
C ILE A 65 0.49 9.12 5.56
N GLN A 66 1.53 9.04 6.38
CA GLN A 66 2.89 8.99 5.87
C GLN A 66 3.06 7.70 5.07
N VAL A 67 3.25 7.82 3.75
CA VAL A 67 3.76 6.72 2.93
C VAL A 67 5.27 6.68 3.15
N GLY A 68 5.64 6.33 4.38
CA GLY A 68 6.98 5.86 4.63
C GLY A 68 7.14 4.59 3.81
N ASN A 69 8.18 4.53 2.99
CA ASN A 69 8.94 3.29 2.99
C ASN A 69 9.17 3.01 4.47
N ILE A 70 8.52 2.00 4.99
CA ILE A 70 8.90 1.42 6.25
C ILE A 70 10.31 0.86 5.97
N LYS A 71 11.33 1.72 6.01
CA LYS A 71 12.66 1.31 6.42
C LYS A 71 12.48 1.01 7.91
N LEU A 72 11.82 -0.11 8.20
CA LEU A 72 12.25 -0.88 9.35
C LEU A 72 13.71 -1.15 9.05
N THR A 73 14.59 -0.57 9.84
CA THR A 73 15.98 -0.98 9.86
C THR A 73 15.97 -2.49 10.01
N THR A 74 16.64 -3.18 9.09
CA THR A 74 16.67 -4.64 8.89
C THR A 74 16.85 -5.45 10.19
N GLU A 75 17.37 -4.81 11.24
CA GLU A 75 17.54 -5.35 12.58
C GLU A 75 16.22 -5.58 13.34
N GLN A 76 15.24 -4.67 13.27
CA GLN A 76 13.95 -4.87 13.97
C GLN A 76 13.11 -5.96 13.31
N GLU A 77 13.11 -6.04 11.96
CA GLU A 77 12.47 -7.14 11.23
C GLU A 77 13.14 -8.48 11.54
N LEU A 78 14.48 -8.52 11.60
CA LEU A 78 15.19 -9.75 11.93
C LEU A 78 14.84 -10.24 13.35
N GLU A 79 14.67 -9.32 14.30
CA GLU A 79 14.32 -9.67 15.68
C GLU A 79 12.87 -10.19 15.80
N GLU A 80 11.91 -9.53 15.14
CA GLU A 80 10.52 -10.01 15.12
C GLU A 80 10.36 -11.32 14.35
N VAL A 81 11.07 -11.50 13.23
CA VAL A 81 11.07 -12.75 12.46
C VAL A 81 11.71 -13.88 13.26
N LYS A 82 12.84 -13.64 13.96
CA LYS A 82 13.46 -14.63 14.85
C LYS A 82 12.51 -15.04 15.97
N LYS A 83 11.80 -14.09 16.58
CA LYS A 83 10.85 -14.37 17.64
C LYS A 83 9.70 -15.26 17.14
N LYS A 84 9.10 -14.92 16.00
CA LYS A 84 8.06 -15.75 15.36
C LYS A 84 8.57 -17.14 14.97
N LEU A 85 9.81 -17.26 14.49
CA LEU A 85 10.41 -18.55 14.17
C LEU A 85 10.60 -19.43 15.40
N ALA A 86 11.01 -18.84 16.54
CA ALA A 86 11.15 -19.56 17.79
C ALA A 86 9.79 -20.07 18.30
N GLU A 87 8.75 -19.22 18.26
CA GLU A 87 7.39 -19.62 18.66
C GLU A 87 6.84 -20.74 17.74
N MET A 88 7.07 -20.67 16.43
CA MET A 88 6.67 -21.75 15.51
C MET A 88 7.44 -23.04 15.73
N GLN A 89 8.75 -22.97 16.02
CA GLN A 89 9.55 -24.16 16.34
C GLN A 89 9.09 -24.82 17.64
N GLU A 90 8.73 -24.03 18.66
CA GLU A 90 8.20 -24.56 19.91
C GLU A 90 6.86 -25.28 19.71
N LEU A 91 5.97 -24.71 18.88
CA LEU A 91 4.71 -25.35 18.51
C LEU A 91 4.91 -26.66 17.73
N LEU A 92 5.87 -26.70 16.79
CA LEU A 92 6.21 -27.91 16.05
C LEU A 92 6.87 -28.98 16.94
N ALA A 93 7.64 -28.58 17.95
CA ALA A 93 8.20 -29.49 18.95
C ALA A 93 7.13 -30.03 19.91
N LYS A 94 6.08 -29.24 20.19
CA LYS A 94 4.97 -29.60 21.07
C LYS A 94 3.91 -30.47 20.39
N TYR A 95 3.75 -30.33 19.08
CA TYR A 95 2.93 -31.17 18.23
C TYR A 95 3.79 -31.78 17.11
N PRO A 96 4.68 -32.73 17.44
CA PRO A 96 5.42 -33.44 16.42
C PRO A 96 4.41 -34.12 15.51
N ILE A 97 4.47 -33.82 14.21
CA ILE A 97 3.71 -34.54 13.20
C ILE A 97 4.14 -36.01 13.35
N PRO A 98 3.22 -36.96 13.58
CA PRO A 98 3.60 -38.36 13.63
C PRO A 98 4.29 -38.72 12.32
N SER A 99 5.57 -39.07 12.41
CA SER A 99 6.28 -39.70 11.30
C SER A 99 5.76 -41.13 11.22
N GLU A 100 4.68 -41.37 10.49
CA GLU A 100 4.31 -42.74 10.13
C GLU A 100 4.56 -43.01 8.64
N PRO A 101 5.26 -44.12 8.33
CA PRO A 101 5.46 -44.62 6.98
C PRO A 101 4.21 -45.39 6.55
N SER A 102 3.93 -45.48 5.25
CA SER A 102 3.54 -46.72 4.55
C SER A 102 3.15 -46.42 3.11
N ALA A 103 3.96 -46.92 2.18
CA ALA A 103 3.56 -47.09 0.79
C ALA A 103 2.53 -48.22 0.72
N GLU A 104 1.26 -47.90 0.49
CA GLU A 104 0.28 -48.91 0.09
C GLU A 104 0.26 -49.02 -1.44
N THR A 105 0.99 -50.02 -1.93
CA THR A 105 0.91 -50.54 -3.30
C THR A 105 -0.49 -51.07 -3.54
N TYR A 106 -1.27 -50.39 -4.38
CA TYR A 106 -2.54 -50.93 -4.89
C TYR A 106 -2.25 -52.04 -5.90
N ASN A 107 -2.35 -53.30 -5.47
CA ASN A 107 -2.49 -54.44 -6.36
C ASN A 107 -3.97 -54.50 -6.81
N SER A 108 -4.25 -54.03 -8.01
CA SER A 108 -5.53 -54.29 -8.69
C SER A 108 -5.47 -55.69 -9.31
N THR A 109 -6.23 -56.62 -8.75
CA THR A 109 -6.55 -57.90 -9.39
C THR A 109 -7.98 -57.80 -9.93
N GLU A 110 -8.12 -57.85 -11.26
CA GLU A 110 -9.27 -58.39 -11.98
C GLU A 110 -8.76 -59.23 -13.16
#